data_AF-A0A956LNM4-F1
#
_entry.id   AF-A0A956LNM4-F1
#
_cell.length_a   1.000
_cell.length_b   1.000
_cell.length_c   1.000
_cell.angle_alpha   90.00
_cell.angle_beta   90.00
_cell.angle_gamma   90.00
#
_symmetry.space_group_name_H-M   'P 1'
#
loop_
_entity.id
_entity.type
_entity.pdbx_description
1 polymer ?
#
loop_
_entity_poly.entity_id
_entity_poly.type
_entity_poly.pdbx_seq_one_letter_code
_entity_poly.pdbx_strand_id
1 'polypeptide(L)'
;RDMDQSLREMGTGDLVVPKRIRRMAENVYGHAAVYRRLLEDDDKAGLADAIARNVPMEEEAFAAPLAGYLQAVHRALGDVDVDEVLRGGVRWPAPPSR
;
A
#
# COMPACT_ATOMS: atom_id res chain seq x y z
N ARG A 1 7.96 -13.54 -3.09
CA ARG A 1 9.23 -14.31 -3.01
C ARG A 1 10.29 -13.47 -2.28
N ASP A 2 10.32 -12.15 -2.54
CA ASP A 2 11.25 -11.20 -1.93
C ASP A 2 11.13 -11.07 -0.40
N MET A 3 9.92 -11.09 0.16
CA MET A 3 9.72 -10.95 1.61
C MET A 3 10.32 -12.11 2.45
N ASP A 4 10.26 -13.36 1.96
CA ASP A 4 10.88 -14.52 2.65
C ASP A 4 12.41 -14.39 2.62
N GLN A 5 12.94 -13.94 1.49
CA GLN A 5 14.37 -13.72 1.30
C GLN A 5 14.92 -12.61 2.20
N SER A 6 14.27 -11.44 2.26
CA SER A 6 14.67 -10.36 3.17
C SER A 6 14.62 -10.77 4.65
N LEU A 7 13.69 -11.65 5.06
CA LEU A 7 13.58 -12.12 6.45
C LEU A 7 14.66 -13.15 6.84
N ARG A 8 15.13 -13.97 5.89
CA ARG A 8 16.25 -14.90 6.10
C ARG A 8 17.59 -14.18 6.14
N GLU A 9 17.76 -13.13 5.33
CA GLU A 9 18.96 -12.29 5.29
C GLU A 9 19.15 -11.46 6.57
N MET A 10 18.08 -11.11 7.29
CA MET A 10 18.16 -10.44 8.60
C MET A 10 18.53 -11.36 9.79
N GLY A 11 18.98 -12.59 9.54
CA GLY A 11 19.55 -13.47 10.58
C GLY A 11 18.54 -14.17 11.48
N THR A 12 17.27 -14.32 11.05
CA THR A 12 16.29 -15.10 11.81
C THR A 12 16.23 -16.57 11.42
N GLY A 13 16.41 -17.47 12.39
CA GLY A 13 16.41 -18.92 12.18
C GLY A 13 15.13 -19.47 11.51
N ASP A 14 15.34 -20.47 10.65
CA ASP A 14 14.36 -21.06 9.72
C ASP A 14 13.02 -21.47 10.33
N LEU A 15 12.97 -21.79 11.62
CA LEU A 15 11.76 -22.22 12.32
C LEU A 15 10.76 -21.08 12.61
N VAL A 16 11.22 -19.83 12.65
CA VAL A 16 10.39 -18.66 13.00
C VAL A 16 9.92 -17.89 11.76
N VAL A 17 10.60 -18.10 10.62
CA VAL A 17 10.31 -17.42 9.33
C VAL A 17 8.85 -17.61 8.88
N PRO A 18 8.24 -18.82 8.88
CA PRO A 18 6.86 -18.98 8.44
C PRO A 18 5.85 -18.19 9.26
N LYS A 19 6.06 -18.10 10.59
CA LYS A 19 5.19 -17.33 11.50
C LYS A 19 5.33 -15.82 11.26
N ARG A 20 6.55 -15.34 10.98
CA ARG A 20 6.81 -13.94 10.63
C ARG A 20 6.18 -13.55 9.29
N ILE A 21 6.31 -14.41 8.27
CA ILE A 21 5.67 -14.19 6.96
C ILE A 21 4.15 -14.09 7.12
N ARG A 22 3.56 -15.02 7.90
CA ARG A 22 2.11 -14.98 8.16
C ARG A 22 1.67 -13.67 8.82
N ARG A 23 2.37 -13.23 9.88
CA ARG A 23 2.06 -11.96 10.55
C ARG A 23 2.23 -10.75 9.60
N MET A 24 3.29 -10.75 8.78
CA MET A 24 3.52 -9.69 7.81
C MET A 24 2.42 -9.66 6.74
N ALA A 25 1.98 -10.81 6.25
CA ALA A 25 0.86 -10.93 5.33
C ALA A 25 -0.44 -10.44 5.97
N GLU A 26 -0.74 -10.85 7.21
CA GLU A 26 -1.91 -10.38 7.98
C GLU A 26 -1.93 -8.85 8.10
N ASN A 27 -0.78 -8.22 8.41
CA ASN A 27 -0.67 -6.76 8.46
C ASN A 27 -0.91 -6.11 7.09
N VAL A 28 -0.28 -6.62 6.02
CA VAL A 28 -0.44 -6.09 4.66
C VAL A 28 -1.90 -6.19 4.20
N TYR A 29 -2.55 -7.34 4.42
CA TYR A 29 -3.97 -7.51 4.08
C TYR A 29 -4.89 -6.65 4.94
N GLY A 30 -4.57 -6.46 6.23
CA GLY A 30 -5.28 -5.54 7.12
C GLY A 30 -5.23 -4.09 6.62
N HIS A 31 -4.04 -3.61 6.25
CA HIS A 31 -3.88 -2.27 5.68
C HIS A 31 -4.63 -2.12 4.35
N ALA A 32 -4.54 -3.12 3.46
CA ALA A 32 -5.21 -3.11 2.17
C ALA A 32 -6.74 -3.04 2.31
N ALA A 33 -7.32 -3.75 3.29
CA ALA A 33 -8.76 -3.71 3.56
C ALA A 33 -9.23 -2.33 4.04
N VAL A 34 -8.47 -1.69 4.93
CA VAL A 34 -8.76 -0.33 5.43
C VAL A 34 -8.67 0.68 4.28
N TYR A 35 -7.59 0.65 3.49
CA TYR A 35 -7.42 1.58 2.38
C TYR A 35 -8.49 1.39 1.30
N ARG A 36 -8.86 0.14 0.97
CA ARG A 36 -9.93 -0.13 0.01
C ARG A 36 -11.23 0.54 0.42
N ARG A 37 -11.67 0.34 1.67
CA ARG A 37 -12.90 0.96 2.18
C ARG A 37 -12.82 2.49 2.10
N LEU A 38 -11.72 3.08 2.55
CA LEU A 38 -11.56 4.54 2.54
C LEU A 38 -11.52 5.12 1.13
N LEU A 39 -10.99 4.37 0.16
CA LEU A 39 -11.02 4.75 -1.26
C LEU A 39 -12.44 4.63 -1.84
N GLU A 40 -13.18 3.58 -1.51
CA GLU A 40 -14.58 3.38 -1.91
C GLU A 40 -15.51 4.47 -1.32
N ASP A 41 -15.24 4.89 -0.08
CA ASP A 41 -15.99 5.95 0.63
C ASP A 41 -15.55 7.38 0.20
N ASP A 42 -14.55 7.52 -0.68
CA ASP A 42 -13.84 8.78 -1.04
C ASP A 42 -13.36 9.59 0.19
N ASP A 43 -13.08 8.91 1.31
CA ASP A 43 -12.67 9.52 2.58
C ASP A 43 -11.16 9.81 2.60
N LYS A 44 -10.80 10.94 1.99
CA LYS A 44 -9.41 11.41 1.94
C LYS A 44 -8.78 11.61 3.32
N ALA A 45 -9.56 12.11 4.29
CA ALA A 45 -9.04 12.41 5.63
C ALA A 45 -8.76 11.11 6.39
N GLY A 46 -9.70 10.18 6.39
CA GLY A 46 -9.50 8.85 6.97
C GLY A 46 -8.36 8.09 6.30
N LEU A 47 -8.16 8.26 4.98
CA LEU A 47 -7.03 7.68 4.25
C LEU A 47 -5.69 8.28 4.70
N ALA A 48 -5.60 9.60 4.87
CA ALA A 48 -4.40 10.25 5.40
C ALA A 48 -4.07 9.77 6.82
N ASP A 49 -5.06 9.68 7.69
CA ASP A 49 -4.90 9.17 9.05
C ASP A 49 -4.42 7.71 9.05
N ALA A 50 -4.98 6.87 8.18
CA ALA A 50 -4.59 5.47 8.05
C ALA A 50 -3.18 5.31 7.46
N ILE A 51 -2.72 6.24 6.62
CA ILE A 51 -1.34 6.30 6.13
C ILE A 51 -0.38 6.69 7.24
N ALA A 52 -0.66 7.77 7.97
CA ALA A 52 0.21 8.27 9.04
C ALA A 52 0.45 7.20 10.13
N ARG A 53 -0.59 6.44 10.48
CA ARG A 53 -0.47 5.34 11.46
C ARG A 53 0.34 4.14 10.97
N ASN A 54 0.36 3.88 9.66
CA ASN A 54 0.93 2.64 9.11
C ASN A 54 2.33 2.83 8.51
N VAL A 55 2.74 4.07 8.24
CA VAL A 55 4.04 4.40 7.64
C VAL A 55 4.87 5.17 8.68
N PRO A 56 5.90 4.55 9.28
CA PRO A 56 6.68 5.18 10.34
C PRO A 56 7.62 6.24 9.74
N MET A 57 7.22 7.50 9.80
CA MET A 57 8.02 8.67 9.45
C MET A 57 8.09 9.63 10.64
N GLU A 58 9.13 10.47 10.71
CA GLU A 58 9.30 11.44 11.79
C GLU A 58 8.24 12.56 11.76
N GLU A 59 7.78 12.92 10.56
CA GLU A 59 6.75 13.93 10.34
C GLU A 59 5.57 13.31 9.60
N GLU A 60 4.34 13.76 9.90
CA GLU A 60 3.12 13.27 9.24
C GLU A 60 2.75 14.06 7.97
N ALA A 61 3.52 15.08 7.60
CA ALA A 61 3.24 15.96 6.47
C ALA A 61 3.14 15.22 5.11
N PHE A 62 3.73 14.03 5.00
CA PHE A 62 3.64 13.16 3.81
C PHE A 62 2.24 12.54 3.62
N ALA A 63 1.47 12.37 4.69
CA ALA A 63 0.29 11.52 4.67
C ALA A 63 -0.84 12.09 3.81
N ALA A 64 -1.11 13.40 3.92
CA ALA A 64 -2.16 14.06 3.14
C ALA A 64 -1.86 14.12 1.63
N PRO A 65 -0.64 14.49 1.17
CA PRO A 65 -0.26 14.37 -0.24
C PRO A 65 -0.37 12.92 -0.76
N LEU A 66 0.05 11.94 0.03
CA LEU A 66 0.00 10.54 -0.35
C LEU A 66 -1.45 10.00 -0.43
N ALA A 67 -2.33 10.43 0.46
CA ALA A 67 -3.76 10.13 0.38
C ALA A 67 -4.39 10.67 -0.91
N GLY A 68 -4.07 11.92 -1.26
CA GLY A 68 -4.50 12.52 -2.53
C GLY A 68 -3.99 11.76 -3.76
N TYR A 69 -2.74 11.30 -3.71
CA TYR A 69 -2.17 10.47 -4.75
C TYR A 69 -2.87 9.12 -4.88
N LEU A 70 -3.14 8.43 -3.76
CA LEU A 70 -3.86 7.14 -3.79
C LEU A 70 -5.27 7.28 -4.36
N GLN A 71 -5.99 8.37 -4.06
CA GLN A 71 -7.27 8.65 -4.71
C GLN A 71 -7.13 8.87 -6.22
N ALA A 72 -6.11 9.61 -6.65
CA ALA A 72 -5.84 9.81 -8.08
C ALA A 72 -5.51 8.49 -8.79
N VAL A 73 -4.71 7.62 -8.16
CA VAL A 73 -4.40 6.27 -8.65
C VAL A 73 -5.66 5.42 -8.72
N HIS A 74 -6.49 5.42 -7.66
CA HIS A 74 -7.72 4.63 -7.61
C HIS A 74 -8.68 4.99 -8.75
N ARG A 75 -8.89 6.30 -8.98
CA ARG A 75 -9.69 6.78 -10.10
C ARG A 75 -9.08 6.41 -11.45
N ALA A 76 -7.79 6.69 -11.63
CA ALA A 76 -7.09 6.39 -12.88
C ALA A 76 -7.17 4.90 -13.24
N LEU A 77 -7.02 4.00 -12.26
CA LEU A 77 -7.13 2.56 -12.46
C LEU A 77 -8.57 2.08 -12.67
N GLY A 78 -9.55 2.74 -12.04
CA GLY A 78 -10.97 2.44 -12.24
C GLY A 78 -11.45 2.69 -13.68
N ASP A 79 -10.75 3.55 -14.42
CA ASP A 79 -11.05 3.88 -15.80
C ASP A 79 -10.30 3.00 -16.83
N VAL A 80 -9.38 2.13 -16.40
CA VAL A 80 -8.59 1.27 -17.31
C VAL A 80 -9.32 -0.03 -17.58
N ASP A 81 -9.49 -0.36 -18.87
CA ASP A 81 -10.06 -1.64 -19.30
C ASP A 81 -9.16 -2.82 -18.89
N VAL A 82 -9.79 -3.94 -18.50
CA VAL A 82 -9.06 -5.14 -18.03
C VAL A 82 -8.10 -5.66 -19.10
N ASP A 83 -8.45 -5.62 -20.39
CA ASP A 83 -7.56 -6.07 -21.45
C ASP A 83 -6.34 -5.15 -21.62
N GLU A 84 -6.49 -3.85 -21.32
CA GLU A 84 -5.37 -2.91 -21.27
C GLU A 84 -4.44 -3.21 -20.08
N VAL A 85 -5.00 -3.52 -18.91
CA VAL A 85 -4.22 -3.97 -17.73
C VAL A 85 -3.43 -5.24 -18.05
N LEU A 86 -4.07 -6.25 -18.66
CA LEU A 86 -3.44 -7.52 -19.02
C LEU A 86 -2.31 -7.35 -20.05
N ARG A 87 -2.38 -6.32 -20.88
CA ARG A 87 -1.33 -5.93 -21.84
C ARG A 87 -0.23 -5.06 -21.21
N GLY A 88 -0.32 -4.74 -19.92
CA GLY A 88 0.64 -3.91 -19.20
C GLY A 88 0.43 -2.40 -19.36
N GLY A 89 -0.72 -1.96 -19.89
CA GLY A 89 -1.06 -0.57 -20.16
C GLY A 89 -1.47 0.26 -18.94
N VAL A 90 -0.90 -0.01 -17.77
CA VAL A 90 -1.25 0.75 -16.55
C VAL A 90 -0.52 2.11 -16.57
N ARG A 91 -1.29 3.20 -16.58
CA ARG A 91 -0.76 4.57 -16.44
C ARG A 91 -0.87 5.03 -15.00
N TRP A 92 0.28 5.28 -14.39
CA TRP A 92 0.35 5.83 -13.04
C TRP A 92 0.32 7.36 -13.09
N PRO A 93 -0.54 8.03 -12.29
CA PRO A 93 -0.44 9.46 -12.07
C PRO A 93 0.94 9.85 -11.55
N ALA A 94 1.33 11.12 -11.73
CA ALA A 94 2.56 11.61 -11.13
C ALA A 94 2.45 11.60 -9.59
N PRO A 95 3.46 11.10 -8.86
CA PRO A 95 3.47 11.20 -7.41
C PRO A 95 3.57 12.67 -6.96
N PRO A 96 3.13 12.97 -5.73
CA PRO A 96 3.27 14.31 -5.18
C PRO A 96 4.76 14.66 -5.07
N SER A 97 5.11 15.92 -5.36
CA SER A 97 6.44 16.44 -5.05
C SER A 97 6.66 16.40 -3.54
N ARG A 98 7.92 16.17 -3.12
CA ARG A 98 8.33 16.28 -1.72
C ARG A 98 8.04 17.67 -1.16
#